data_AF-A0AA43JKA6-F1
#
_entry.id   AF-A0AA43JKA6-F1
#
_cell.length_a   1.000
_cell.length_b   1.000
_cell.length_c   1.000
_cell.angle_alpha   90.00
_cell.angle_beta   90.00
_cell.angle_gamma   90.00
#
_symmetry.space_group_name_H-M   'P 1'
#
loop_
_entity.id
_entity.type
_entity.pdbx_description
1 polymer ?
#
loop_
_entity_poly.entity_id
_entity_poly.type
_entity_poly.pdbx_seq_one_letter_code
_entity_poly.pdbx_strand_id
1 'polypeptide(L)'
;MLEQFVDNFLHNLFKPLLLFFYLGFLVPLLKVPFEFPYAIYKGLIIYLLISIGWHGGEELASLSAADLGRASGFMVIGFCTNLLIGITAYYVLRFTNIRQIDAAAVAGYYGSDSAGTFVTCLGVLTASNIAFAAYMPVMLAVMEIPGCLVALALVARMRATRLMDALGNMPGEPGYDPHATRLPDRSEQIDELDALDEDKGHSDYAPDHRQTETPAQVKDRANAPGILSKSVLHEVFLNSGLYLLFGGILIGFISGVQGAKVTAANDVFFVQLFPAILCLFLIEMGMTACKRLQDLRTAGWKFILFGFWAPNVFATFGMLGACPILIAPLLQRISRWAISCSTRPMPWRPLDA
;
A
#
# COMPACT_ATOMS: atom_id res chain seq x y z
N MET A 1 -31.00 -10.25 10.51
CA MET A 1 -29.88 -9.28 10.60
C MET A 1 -28.65 -9.90 11.26
N LEU A 2 -28.69 -10.30 12.54
CA LEU A 2 -27.50 -10.88 13.20
C LEU A 2 -27.11 -12.25 12.64
N GLU A 3 -28.07 -13.16 12.41
CA GLU A 3 -27.77 -14.48 11.82
C GLU A 3 -27.18 -14.35 10.41
N GLN A 4 -27.80 -13.56 9.53
CA GLN A 4 -27.25 -13.26 8.20
C GLN A 4 -25.85 -12.62 8.26
N PHE A 5 -25.60 -11.76 9.25
CA PHE A 5 -24.27 -11.18 9.44
C PHE A 5 -23.26 -12.25 9.85
N VAL A 6 -23.62 -13.11 10.81
CA VAL A 6 -22.76 -14.22 11.27
C VAL A 6 -22.50 -15.21 10.15
N ASP A 7 -23.52 -15.59 9.38
CA ASP A 7 -23.39 -16.48 8.23
C ASP A 7 -22.47 -15.90 7.17
N ASN A 8 -22.67 -14.63 6.81
CA ASN A 8 -21.79 -13.93 5.87
C ASN A 8 -20.36 -13.81 6.42
N PHE A 9 -20.20 -13.53 7.71
CA PHE A 9 -18.89 -13.41 8.34
C PHE A 9 -18.13 -14.73 8.31
N LEU A 10 -18.75 -15.82 8.79
CA LEU A 10 -18.16 -17.16 8.78
C LEU A 10 -17.86 -17.61 7.36
N HIS A 11 -18.77 -17.40 6.41
CA HIS A 11 -18.56 -17.79 5.02
C HIS A 11 -17.36 -17.08 4.37
N ASN A 12 -17.11 -15.81 4.73
CA ASN A 12 -15.92 -15.10 4.26
C ASN A 12 -14.64 -15.53 5.00
N LEU A 13 -14.74 -15.93 6.28
CA LEU A 13 -13.60 -16.37 7.10
C LEU A 13 -12.96 -17.67 6.59
N PHE A 14 -13.77 -18.56 6.01
CA PHE A 14 -13.30 -19.84 5.49
C PHE A 14 -13.02 -19.84 3.97
N LYS A 15 -12.90 -18.66 3.35
CA LYS A 15 -12.43 -18.56 1.96
C LYS A 15 -10.96 -18.99 1.85
N PRO A 16 -10.54 -19.67 0.76
CA PRO A 16 -9.19 -20.19 0.61
C PRO A 16 -8.08 -19.17 0.90
N LEU A 17 -8.25 -17.92 0.46
CA LEU A 17 -7.30 -16.83 0.70
C LEU A 17 -6.95 -16.67 2.19
N LEU A 18 -7.98 -16.59 3.03
CA LEU A 18 -7.78 -16.38 4.47
C LEU A 18 -7.24 -17.64 5.15
N LEU A 19 -7.62 -18.82 4.66
CA LEU A 19 -7.08 -20.09 5.15
C LEU A 19 -5.58 -20.22 4.89
N PHE A 20 -5.09 -19.79 3.72
CA PHE A 20 -3.64 -19.75 3.44
C PHE A 20 -2.91 -18.73 4.31
N PHE A 21 -3.53 -17.58 4.58
CA PHE A 21 -2.99 -16.62 5.56
C PHE A 21 -2.90 -17.24 6.97
N TYR A 22 -3.94 -17.93 7.42
CA TYR A 22 -3.94 -18.62 8.71
C TYR A 22 -2.92 -19.75 8.79
N LEU A 23 -2.76 -20.52 7.71
CA LEU A 23 -1.70 -21.53 7.61
C LEU A 23 -0.33 -20.88 7.81
N GLY A 24 -0.05 -19.78 7.11
CA GLY A 24 1.16 -18.99 7.31
C GLY A 24 1.32 -18.50 8.74
N PHE A 25 0.27 -17.93 9.33
CA PHE A 25 0.30 -17.46 10.72
C PHE A 25 0.60 -18.58 11.74
N LEU A 26 0.09 -19.79 11.49
CA LEU A 26 0.32 -20.95 12.36
C LEU A 26 1.74 -21.49 12.29
N VAL A 27 2.47 -21.32 11.19
CA VAL A 27 3.84 -21.86 11.03
C VAL A 27 4.79 -21.40 12.15
N PRO A 28 4.97 -20.09 12.42
CA PRO A 28 5.85 -19.64 13.51
C PRO A 28 5.26 -19.96 14.89
N LEU A 29 3.92 -19.95 15.02
CA LEU A 29 3.24 -20.25 16.28
C LEU A 29 3.47 -21.71 16.72
N LEU A 30 3.38 -22.64 15.78
CA LEU A 30 3.63 -24.06 15.97
C LEU A 30 5.13 -24.41 15.93
N LYS A 31 6.01 -23.41 15.71
CA LYS A 31 7.46 -23.57 15.57
C LYS A 31 7.84 -24.59 14.50
N VAL A 32 7.09 -24.61 13.39
CA VAL A 32 7.42 -25.45 12.24
C VAL A 32 8.72 -24.90 11.63
N PRO A 33 9.74 -25.74 11.37
CA PRO A 33 11.01 -25.33 10.76
C PRO A 33 10.82 -25.08 9.26
N PHE A 34 9.96 -24.13 8.93
CA PHE A 34 9.67 -23.70 7.57
C PHE A 34 9.98 -22.21 7.44
N GLU A 35 10.82 -21.90 6.48
CA GLU A 35 11.13 -20.54 6.07
C GLU A 35 10.74 -20.38 4.61
N PHE A 36 10.06 -19.29 4.28
CA PHE A 36 9.68 -19.02 2.90
C PHE A 36 10.92 -18.56 2.13
N PRO A 37 11.26 -19.19 0.98
CA PRO A 37 12.41 -18.78 0.21
C PRO A 37 12.26 -17.33 -0.28
N TYR A 38 13.23 -16.48 0.05
CA TYR A 38 13.17 -15.05 -0.27
C TYR A 38 13.03 -14.76 -1.77
N ALA A 39 13.71 -15.55 -2.61
CA ALA A 39 13.60 -15.44 -4.06
C ALA A 39 12.16 -15.69 -4.56
N ILE A 40 11.46 -16.67 -3.96
CA ILE A 40 10.06 -16.94 -4.30
C ILE A 40 9.19 -15.77 -3.86
N TYR A 41 9.38 -15.26 -2.63
CA TYR A 41 8.62 -14.11 -2.13
C TYR A 41 8.75 -12.89 -3.04
N LYS A 42 10.00 -12.54 -3.43
CA LYS A 42 10.25 -11.47 -4.42
C LYS A 42 9.54 -11.73 -5.74
N GLY A 43 9.63 -12.96 -6.26
CA GLY A 43 8.96 -13.36 -7.51
C GLY A 43 7.45 -13.21 -7.44
N LEU A 44 6.82 -13.60 -6.31
CA LEU A 44 5.38 -13.45 -6.09
C LEU A 44 4.97 -11.97 -6.09
N ILE A 45 5.73 -11.09 -5.42
CA ILE A 45 5.45 -9.64 -5.43
C ILE A 45 5.52 -9.08 -6.84
N ILE A 46 6.60 -9.36 -7.57
CA ILE A 46 6.81 -8.88 -8.94
C ILE A 46 5.65 -9.31 -9.83
N TYR A 47 5.29 -10.60 -9.78
CA TYR A 47 4.17 -11.13 -10.54
C TYR A 47 2.86 -10.43 -10.16
N LEU A 48 2.53 -10.31 -8.87
CA LEU A 48 1.27 -9.71 -8.42
C LEU A 48 1.16 -8.25 -8.86
N LEU A 49 2.21 -7.45 -8.67
CA LEU A 49 2.21 -6.03 -9.04
C LEU A 49 2.08 -5.83 -10.56
N ILE A 50 2.81 -6.62 -11.37
CA ILE A 50 2.69 -6.56 -12.83
C ILE A 50 1.28 -7.01 -13.27
N SER A 51 0.75 -8.09 -12.68
CA SER A 51 -0.58 -8.64 -13.02
C SER A 51 -1.69 -7.61 -12.77
N ILE A 52 -1.67 -6.99 -11.59
CA ILE A 52 -2.64 -5.96 -11.19
C ILE A 52 -2.50 -4.74 -12.08
N GLY A 53 -1.26 -4.32 -12.35
CA GLY A 53 -0.98 -3.20 -13.23
C GLY A 53 -1.52 -3.44 -14.63
N TRP A 54 -1.14 -4.56 -15.25
CA TRP A 54 -1.60 -4.97 -16.58
C TRP A 54 -3.13 -4.92 -16.68
N HIS A 55 -3.81 -5.64 -15.79
CA HIS A 55 -5.27 -5.72 -15.82
C HIS A 55 -5.91 -4.34 -15.62
N GLY A 56 -5.36 -3.52 -14.72
CA GLY A 56 -5.79 -2.12 -14.56
C GLY A 56 -5.62 -1.28 -15.81
N GLY A 57 -4.52 -1.45 -16.54
CA GLY A 57 -4.25 -0.74 -17.79
C GLY A 57 -5.20 -1.12 -18.92
N GLU A 58 -5.45 -2.42 -19.10
CA GLU A 58 -6.38 -2.93 -20.11
C GLU A 58 -7.80 -2.40 -19.87
N GLU A 59 -8.24 -2.45 -18.62
CA GLU A 59 -9.54 -1.90 -18.22
C GLU A 59 -9.61 -0.39 -18.43
N LEU A 60 -8.53 0.35 -18.14
CA LEU A 60 -8.47 1.79 -18.39
C LEU A 60 -8.61 2.14 -19.88
N ALA A 61 -8.10 1.30 -20.77
CA ALA A 61 -8.20 1.49 -22.21
C ALA A 61 -9.64 1.33 -22.75
N SER A 62 -10.50 0.62 -22.01
CA SER A 62 -11.89 0.37 -22.41
C SER A 62 -12.88 1.45 -21.93
N LEU A 63 -12.45 2.34 -21.03
CA LEU A 63 -13.33 3.32 -20.39
C LEU A 63 -13.80 4.45 -21.33
N SER A 64 -15.06 4.85 -21.16
CA SER A 64 -15.56 6.09 -21.78
C SER A 64 -14.91 7.33 -21.14
N ALA A 65 -14.88 8.45 -21.87
CA ALA A 65 -14.37 9.72 -21.33
C ALA A 65 -15.09 10.17 -20.04
N ALA A 66 -16.37 9.83 -19.89
CA ALA A 66 -17.14 10.15 -18.70
C ALA A 66 -16.79 9.24 -17.50
N ASP A 67 -16.47 7.97 -17.74
CA ASP A 67 -15.98 7.06 -16.71
C ASP A 67 -14.57 7.43 -16.28
N LEU A 68 -13.71 7.83 -17.22
CA LEU A 68 -12.36 8.32 -16.93
C LEU A 68 -12.38 9.58 -16.06
N GLY A 69 -13.29 10.52 -16.32
CA GLY A 69 -13.49 11.70 -15.49
C GLY A 69 -13.97 11.37 -14.06
N ARG A 70 -14.77 10.32 -13.90
CA ARG A 70 -15.15 9.82 -12.56
C ARG A 70 -13.98 9.12 -11.86
N ALA A 71 -13.25 8.28 -12.58
CA ALA A 71 -12.07 7.59 -12.06
C ALA A 71 -11.01 8.58 -11.56
N SER A 72 -10.69 9.61 -12.35
CA SER A 72 -9.73 10.65 -11.94
C SER A 72 -10.22 11.43 -10.73
N GLY A 73 -11.53 11.73 -10.64
CA GLY A 73 -12.13 12.33 -9.45
C GLY A 73 -11.92 11.50 -8.19
N PHE A 74 -12.17 10.19 -8.25
CA PHE A 74 -11.91 9.28 -7.12
C PHE A 74 -10.41 9.18 -6.79
N MET A 75 -9.54 9.14 -7.79
CA MET A 75 -8.08 9.12 -7.58
C MET A 75 -7.59 10.38 -6.86
N VAL A 76 -8.08 11.57 -7.23
CA VAL A 76 -7.70 12.83 -6.56
C VAL A 76 -8.22 12.86 -5.13
N ILE A 77 -9.47 12.46 -4.89
CA ILE A 77 -10.02 12.38 -3.53
C ILE A 77 -9.24 11.38 -2.69
N GLY A 78 -8.98 10.19 -3.24
CA GLY A 78 -8.19 9.14 -2.58
C GLY A 78 -6.80 9.64 -2.21
N PHE A 79 -6.10 10.27 -3.17
CA PHE A 79 -4.77 10.85 -2.95
C PHE A 79 -4.78 11.88 -1.80
N CYS A 80 -5.71 12.84 -1.85
CA CYS A 80 -5.84 13.87 -0.81
C CYS A 80 -6.22 13.30 0.54
N THR A 81 -7.10 12.29 0.57
CA THR A 81 -7.56 11.65 1.80
C THR A 81 -6.41 10.85 2.43
N ASN A 82 -5.66 10.10 1.64
CA ASN A 82 -4.49 9.34 2.10
C ASN A 82 -3.37 10.27 2.61
N LEU A 83 -3.15 11.41 1.95
CA LEU A 83 -2.24 12.44 2.44
C LEU A 83 -2.67 12.96 3.82
N LEU A 84 -3.96 13.28 3.98
CA LEU A 84 -4.53 13.76 5.23
C LEU A 84 -4.47 12.69 6.34
N ILE A 85 -4.77 11.43 6.00
CA ILE A 85 -4.67 10.30 6.91
C ILE A 85 -3.22 10.14 7.38
N GLY A 86 -2.25 10.13 6.48
CA GLY A 86 -0.83 10.02 6.84
C GLY A 86 -0.39 11.14 7.79
N ILE A 87 -0.73 12.40 7.47
CA ILE A 87 -0.40 13.55 8.34
C ILE A 87 -1.07 13.41 9.71
N THR A 88 -2.36 13.06 9.73
CA THR A 88 -3.13 12.93 10.98
C THR A 88 -2.62 11.77 11.81
N ALA A 89 -2.34 10.62 11.20
CA ALA A 89 -1.77 9.44 11.83
C ALA A 89 -0.45 9.78 12.52
N TYR A 90 0.43 10.54 11.86
CA TYR A 90 1.68 11.00 12.46
C TYR A 90 1.43 11.78 13.75
N TYR A 91 0.59 12.82 13.72
CA TYR A 91 0.32 13.64 14.90
C TYR A 91 -0.36 12.86 16.03
N VAL A 92 -1.24 11.90 15.71
CA VAL A 92 -1.85 11.03 16.72
C VAL A 92 -0.81 10.09 17.33
N LEU A 93 0.07 9.51 16.51
CA LEU A 93 1.15 8.63 16.95
C LEU A 93 2.15 9.33 17.86
N ARG A 94 2.31 10.66 17.77
CA ARG A 94 3.13 11.45 18.71
C ARG A 94 2.65 11.39 20.16
N PHE A 95 1.41 10.97 20.43
CA PHE A 95 0.93 10.74 21.80
C PHE A 95 1.26 9.35 22.35
N THR A 96 1.81 8.47 21.51
CA THR A 96 2.31 7.15 21.89
C THR A 96 3.79 7.24 22.31
N ASN A 97 4.39 6.10 22.66
CA ASN A 97 5.78 6.04 23.17
C ASN A 97 6.81 5.73 22.07
N ILE A 98 6.42 5.66 20.80
CA ILE A 98 7.32 5.33 19.70
C ILE A 98 8.15 6.55 19.28
N ARG A 99 9.34 6.28 18.69
CA ARG A 99 10.24 7.33 18.20
C ARG A 99 9.60 8.15 17.08
N GLN A 100 10.02 9.40 16.89
CA GLN A 100 9.40 10.28 15.88
C GLN A 100 9.60 9.74 14.46
N ILE A 101 10.76 9.14 14.16
CA ILE A 101 11.00 8.51 12.86
C ILE A 101 10.10 7.30 12.67
N ASP A 102 9.96 6.44 13.69
CA ASP A 102 9.07 5.28 13.62
C ASP A 102 7.61 5.73 13.45
N ALA A 103 7.20 6.80 14.13
CA ALA A 103 5.88 7.41 13.94
C ALA A 103 5.68 7.91 12.51
N ALA A 104 6.70 8.54 11.90
CA ALA A 104 6.62 8.99 10.51
C ALA A 104 6.54 7.81 9.52
N ALA A 105 7.30 6.73 9.77
CA ALA A 105 7.24 5.51 8.97
C ALA A 105 5.87 4.83 9.07
N VAL A 106 5.36 4.62 10.28
CA VAL A 106 4.03 4.03 10.51
C VAL A 106 2.94 4.91 9.92
N ALA A 107 3.02 6.23 10.09
CA ALA A 107 2.09 7.17 9.47
C ALA A 107 2.10 7.07 7.93
N GLY A 108 3.27 6.87 7.32
CA GLY A 108 3.39 6.56 5.90
C GLY A 108 2.64 5.31 5.49
N TYR A 109 2.74 4.23 6.27
CA TYR A 109 1.97 3.00 6.04
C TYR A 109 0.45 3.21 6.15
N TYR A 110 -0.03 4.07 7.05
CA TYR A 110 -1.47 4.38 7.14
C TYR A 110 -1.95 5.33 6.04
N GLY A 111 -1.07 6.20 5.52
CA GLY A 111 -1.35 7.08 4.41
C GLY A 111 -1.08 6.47 3.03
N SER A 112 -0.72 5.19 2.96
CA SER A 112 -0.48 4.44 1.73
C SER A 112 -1.41 3.23 1.70
N ASP A 113 -1.79 2.77 0.51
CA ASP A 113 -2.60 1.58 0.37
C ASP A 113 -1.76 0.31 0.27
N SER A 114 -2.30 -0.79 0.79
CA SER A 114 -1.66 -2.09 0.67
C SER A 114 -2.20 -2.84 -0.54
N ALA A 115 -1.33 -3.13 -1.52
CA ALA A 115 -1.64 -4.03 -2.62
C ALA A 115 -2.21 -5.37 -2.11
N GLY A 116 -1.63 -5.97 -1.06
CA GLY A 116 -2.13 -7.22 -0.49
C GLY A 116 -3.58 -7.13 0.03
N THR A 117 -3.92 -6.05 0.74
CA THR A 117 -5.29 -5.82 1.24
C THR A 117 -6.27 -5.57 0.11
N PHE A 118 -5.91 -4.73 -0.86
CA PHE A 118 -6.72 -4.45 -2.04
C PHE A 118 -7.06 -5.73 -2.81
N VAL A 119 -6.05 -6.55 -3.04
CA VAL A 119 -6.19 -7.80 -3.78
C VAL A 119 -7.05 -8.82 -3.02
N THR A 120 -6.90 -8.89 -1.70
CA THR A 120 -7.76 -9.74 -0.87
C THR A 120 -9.22 -9.29 -0.95
N CYS A 121 -9.47 -7.97 -0.92
CA CYS A 121 -10.80 -7.40 -1.12
C CYS A 121 -11.36 -7.75 -2.50
N LEU A 122 -10.55 -7.62 -3.56
CA LEU A 122 -10.92 -8.00 -4.93
C LEU A 122 -11.34 -9.47 -5.01
N GLY A 123 -10.54 -10.37 -4.43
CA GLY A 123 -10.85 -11.80 -4.37
C GLY A 123 -12.17 -12.09 -3.64
N VAL A 124 -12.45 -11.36 -2.56
CA VAL A 124 -13.71 -11.48 -1.82
C VAL A 124 -14.90 -10.99 -2.67
N LEU A 125 -14.79 -9.83 -3.32
CA LEU A 125 -15.85 -9.26 -4.16
C LEU A 125 -16.16 -10.16 -5.35
N THR A 126 -15.13 -10.65 -6.05
CA THR A 126 -15.28 -11.59 -7.17
C THR A 126 -15.97 -12.88 -6.73
N ALA A 127 -15.54 -13.48 -5.61
CA ALA A 127 -16.18 -14.69 -5.08
C ALA A 127 -17.65 -14.47 -4.68
N SER A 128 -18.00 -13.23 -4.30
CA SER A 128 -19.36 -12.84 -3.94
C SER A 128 -20.18 -12.30 -5.13
N ASN A 129 -19.64 -12.34 -6.36
CA ASN A 129 -20.24 -11.76 -7.57
C ASN A 129 -20.62 -10.28 -7.41
N ILE A 130 -19.85 -9.52 -6.62
CA ILE A 130 -20.04 -8.08 -6.46
C ILE A 130 -19.19 -7.37 -7.50
N ALA A 131 -19.85 -6.67 -8.42
CA ALA A 131 -19.16 -5.85 -9.41
C ALA A 131 -18.43 -4.68 -8.75
N PHE A 132 -17.23 -4.38 -9.23
CA PHE A 132 -16.42 -3.24 -8.83
C PHE A 132 -15.94 -2.51 -10.09
N ALA A 133 -15.53 -1.26 -9.94
CA ALA A 133 -15.08 -0.47 -11.08
C ALA A 133 -13.73 -0.98 -11.61
N ALA A 134 -13.60 -1.08 -12.92
CA ALA A 134 -12.45 -1.74 -13.54
C ALA A 134 -11.13 -0.97 -13.41
N TYR A 135 -11.18 0.34 -13.15
CA TYR A 135 -10.00 1.19 -12.87
C TYR A 135 -9.46 1.10 -11.45
N MET A 136 -10.04 0.27 -10.57
CA MET A 136 -9.63 0.16 -9.18
C MET A 136 -8.13 -0.19 -8.99
N PRO A 137 -7.52 -1.08 -9.81
CA PRO A 137 -6.06 -1.31 -9.77
C PRO A 137 -5.22 -0.06 -10.06
N VAL A 138 -5.68 0.80 -10.97
CA VAL A 138 -5.00 2.06 -11.29
C VAL A 138 -5.14 3.04 -10.12
N MET A 139 -6.30 3.05 -9.48
CA MET A 139 -6.55 3.87 -8.29
C MET A 139 -5.64 3.48 -7.12
N LEU A 140 -5.43 2.18 -6.89
CA LEU A 140 -4.44 1.67 -5.91
C LEU A 140 -3.05 2.29 -6.14
N ALA A 141 -2.54 2.22 -7.38
CA ALA A 141 -1.20 2.74 -7.71
C ALA A 141 -1.05 4.24 -7.39
N VAL A 142 -2.08 5.03 -7.68
CA VAL A 142 -2.09 6.47 -7.39
C VAL A 142 -2.14 6.73 -5.88
N MET A 143 -2.92 5.93 -5.15
CA MET A 143 -3.14 6.12 -3.72
C MET A 143 -2.03 5.52 -2.82
N GLU A 144 -1.08 4.77 -3.38
CA GLU A 144 0.15 4.36 -2.69
C GLU A 144 1.13 5.53 -2.47
N ILE A 145 1.17 6.50 -3.39
CA ILE A 145 2.12 7.62 -3.41
C ILE A 145 2.04 8.56 -2.18
N PRO A 146 0.85 9.00 -1.72
CA PRO A 146 0.72 9.97 -0.62
C PRO A 146 1.45 9.57 0.67
N GLY A 147 1.33 8.31 1.11
CA GLY A 147 1.93 7.86 2.36
C GLY A 147 3.45 7.91 2.33
N CYS A 148 4.04 7.48 1.21
CA CYS A 148 5.48 7.61 0.96
C CYS A 148 5.92 9.09 1.00
N LEU A 149 5.17 9.98 0.36
CA LEU A 149 5.45 11.42 0.38
C LEU A 149 5.39 11.99 1.81
N VAL A 150 4.39 11.62 2.60
CA VAL A 150 4.26 12.09 3.99
C VAL A 150 5.44 11.61 4.83
N ALA A 151 5.79 10.32 4.78
CA ALA A 151 6.90 9.77 5.55
C ALA A 151 8.22 10.45 5.19
N LEU A 152 8.54 10.54 3.89
CA LEU A 152 9.78 11.17 3.42
C LEU A 152 9.82 12.66 3.76
N ALA A 153 8.71 13.39 3.59
CA ALA A 153 8.64 14.82 3.92
C ALA A 153 8.88 15.06 5.42
N LEU A 154 8.27 14.24 6.30
CA LEU A 154 8.45 14.34 7.75
C LEU A 154 9.90 14.05 8.15
N VAL A 155 10.48 12.97 7.63
CA VAL A 155 11.87 12.59 7.92
C VAL A 155 12.87 13.61 7.35
N ALA A 156 12.66 14.09 6.13
CA ALA A 156 13.48 15.14 5.53
C ALA A 156 13.43 16.43 6.37
N ARG A 157 12.24 16.81 6.87
CA ARG A 157 12.10 17.95 7.77
C ARG A 157 12.88 17.75 9.08
N MET A 158 12.81 16.57 9.69
CA MET A 158 13.58 16.25 10.91
C MET A 158 15.09 16.38 10.65
N ARG A 159 15.59 15.80 9.56
CA ARG A 159 17.00 15.92 9.14
C ARG A 159 17.43 17.37 8.91
N ALA A 160 16.57 18.17 8.29
CA ALA A 160 16.87 19.58 8.01
C ALA A 160 17.03 20.43 9.29
N THR A 161 16.37 20.06 10.39
CA THR A 161 16.53 20.76 11.68
C THR A 161 17.89 20.55 12.35
N ARG A 162 18.73 19.60 11.86
CA ARG A 162 20.04 19.21 12.45
C ARG A 162 20.02 18.80 13.93
N LEU A 163 18.83 18.57 14.50
CA LEU A 163 18.64 18.09 15.86
C LEU A 163 18.60 16.56 15.94
N MET A 164 18.51 15.89 14.80
CA MET A 164 18.44 14.44 14.71
C MET A 164 19.85 13.86 14.68
N ASP A 165 20.12 12.86 15.51
CA ASP A 165 21.41 12.18 15.51
C ASP A 165 21.61 11.30 14.25
N ALA A 166 22.81 10.74 14.11
CA ALA A 166 23.14 9.85 12.98
C ALA A 166 22.24 8.60 12.89
N LEU A 167 21.76 8.11 14.04
CA LEU A 167 20.92 6.91 14.18
C LEU A 167 19.43 7.20 13.99
N GLY A 168 19.06 8.47 13.86
CA GLY A 168 17.68 8.91 13.65
C GLY A 168 16.89 9.18 14.93
N ASN A 169 17.52 9.27 16.09
CA ASN A 169 16.82 9.67 17.31
C ASN A 169 16.76 11.19 17.42
N MET A 170 15.70 11.69 18.07
CA MET A 170 15.49 13.11 18.34
C MET A 170 15.84 13.46 19.80
N PRO A 171 16.11 14.74 20.13
CA PRO A 171 16.41 15.14 21.49
C PRO A 171 15.25 14.78 22.43
N GLY A 172 15.56 14.11 23.54
CA GLY A 172 14.57 13.63 24.52
C GLY A 172 14.06 12.20 24.27
N GLU A 173 14.52 11.53 23.21
CA GLU A 173 14.25 10.11 22.99
C GLU A 173 15.31 9.22 23.65
N PRO A 174 14.94 8.01 24.12
CA PRO A 174 15.92 7.03 24.60
C PRO A 174 16.94 6.69 23.51
N GLY A 175 18.23 6.77 23.83
CA GLY A 175 19.31 6.45 22.88
C GLY A 175 19.77 7.61 21.98
N TYR A 176 19.25 8.82 22.19
CA TYR A 176 19.75 10.02 21.51
C TYR A 176 21.20 10.32 21.90
N ASP A 177 22.09 10.34 20.91
CA ASP A 177 23.49 10.73 21.08
C ASP A 177 23.89 11.79 20.03
N PRO A 178 24.10 13.05 20.44
CA PRO A 178 24.47 14.13 19.53
C PRO A 178 25.85 13.95 18.86
N HIS A 179 26.67 13.01 19.37
CA HIS A 179 27.98 12.66 18.81
C HIS A 179 27.98 11.34 18.05
N ALA A 180 26.83 10.68 17.88
CA ALA A 180 26.75 9.46 17.09
C ALA A 180 27.19 9.76 15.65
N THR A 181 28.13 8.95 15.14
CA THR A 181 28.53 8.95 13.74
C THR A 181 27.77 7.84 13.02
N ARG A 182 27.31 8.07 11.78
CA ARG A 182 26.80 6.96 10.97
C ARG A 182 27.97 6.03 10.67
N LEU A 183 27.88 4.80 11.14
CA LEU A 183 28.65 3.72 10.53
C LEU A 183 28.23 3.66 9.06
N PRO A 184 29.18 3.53 8.10
CA PRO A 184 28.84 3.42 6.69
C PRO A 184 27.82 2.29 6.51
N ASP A 185 26.74 2.62 5.80
CA ASP A 185 25.54 1.82 5.73
C ASP A 185 25.84 0.51 5.00
N ARG A 186 25.87 -0.61 5.74
CA ARG A 186 26.11 -1.94 5.15
C ARG A 186 24.98 -2.37 4.21
N SER A 187 23.87 -1.62 4.17
CA SER A 187 22.76 -1.77 3.22
C SER A 187 23.07 -1.28 1.81
N GLU A 188 23.97 -0.30 1.62
CA GLU A 188 24.36 0.13 0.25
C GLU A 188 25.22 -0.94 -0.45
N GLN A 189 25.78 -1.91 0.28
CA GLN A 189 26.51 -3.07 -0.27
C GLN A 189 25.62 -4.26 -0.65
N ILE A 190 24.34 -4.27 -0.31
CA ILE A 190 23.44 -5.42 -0.58
C ILE A 190 22.78 -5.30 -1.97
N ASP A 191 22.77 -4.11 -2.57
CA ASP A 191 22.02 -3.85 -3.81
C ASP A 191 22.84 -4.01 -5.11
N GLU A 192 24.16 -4.12 -5.05
CA GLU A 192 25.02 -4.35 -6.22
C GLU A 192 25.76 -5.69 -6.12
N LEU A 193 25.23 -6.72 -6.79
CA LEU A 193 25.87 -8.02 -7.07
C LEU A 193 25.99 -9.03 -5.90
N ASP A 194 24.87 -9.61 -5.46
CA ASP A 194 24.84 -11.00 -4.94
C ASP A 194 25.04 -12.01 -6.10
N ALA A 195 25.96 -11.67 -7.00
CA ALA A 195 26.39 -12.46 -8.13
C ALA A 195 27.61 -13.28 -7.73
N LEU A 196 27.37 -14.59 -7.64
CA LEU A 196 28.33 -15.68 -7.83
C LEU A 196 29.30 -15.95 -6.65
N ASP A 197 29.14 -17.16 -6.09
CA ASP A 197 30.05 -17.85 -5.16
C ASP A 197 30.10 -17.25 -3.73
N GLU A 198 29.95 -17.99 -2.63
CA GLU A 198 30.62 -19.25 -2.33
C GLU A 198 29.84 -20.22 -1.45
N ASP A 199 30.16 -21.48 -1.73
CA ASP A 199 29.88 -22.76 -1.10
C ASP A 199 30.63 -22.94 0.25
N LYS A 200 30.00 -23.68 1.17
CA LYS A 200 30.57 -24.49 2.28
C LYS A 200 31.66 -23.92 3.22
N GLY A 201 31.30 -23.93 4.51
CA GLY A 201 31.92 -24.90 5.46
C GLY A 201 33.05 -24.41 6.39
N HIS A 202 32.86 -24.74 7.67
CA HIS A 202 33.84 -24.90 8.76
C HIS A 202 34.37 -23.68 9.55
N SER A 203 33.98 -23.65 10.85
CA SER A 203 34.85 -23.72 12.03
C SER A 203 36.19 -22.98 12.00
N ASP A 204 36.42 -21.99 12.88
CA ASP A 204 37.16 -22.18 14.15
C ASP A 204 37.19 -20.87 14.98
N TYR A 205 37.54 -20.99 16.27
CA TYR A 205 37.60 -19.94 17.29
C TYR A 205 38.93 -19.13 17.27
N ALA A 206 38.95 -17.98 17.97
CA ALA A 206 40.09 -17.23 18.55
C ALA A 206 40.63 -15.96 17.81
N PRO A 207 41.31 -15.00 18.51
CA PRO A 207 40.87 -13.60 18.55
C PRO A 207 41.93 -12.52 18.19
N ASP A 208 41.45 -11.27 18.16
CA ASP A 208 42.17 -9.97 18.29
C ASP A 208 43.10 -9.53 17.15
N HIS A 209 42.85 -8.33 16.60
CA HIS A 209 43.83 -7.24 16.54
C HIS A 209 43.13 -5.92 16.18
N ARG A 210 43.09 -5.01 17.15
CA ARG A 210 42.92 -3.57 16.92
C ARG A 210 44.01 -3.07 15.96
N GLN A 211 43.60 -2.45 14.85
CA GLN A 211 44.40 -1.41 14.21
C GLN A 211 43.55 -0.17 13.99
N THR A 212 43.99 0.89 14.66
CA THR A 212 43.61 2.30 14.51
C THR A 212 43.86 2.77 13.08
N GLU A 213 42.81 3.17 12.37
CA GLU A 213 42.94 4.02 11.19
C GLU A 213 42.26 5.38 11.43
N THR A 214 43.06 6.42 11.23
CA THR A 214 42.82 7.85 11.32
C THR A 214 41.60 8.32 10.49
N PRO A 215 40.77 9.27 10.96
CA PRO A 215 39.58 9.69 10.25
C PRO A 215 39.94 10.59 9.05
N ALA A 216 39.93 10.02 7.85
CA ALA A 216 39.90 10.79 6.61
C ALA A 216 38.52 11.44 6.47
N GLN A 217 38.51 12.76 6.39
CA GLN A 217 37.34 13.63 6.31
C GLN A 217 36.46 13.27 5.10
N VAL A 218 35.36 12.55 5.35
CA VAL A 218 34.27 12.44 4.37
C VAL A 218 33.53 13.79 4.37
N LYS A 219 33.68 14.48 3.24
CA LYS A 219 33.15 15.82 3.01
C LYS A 219 31.65 15.70 2.74
N ASP A 220 30.85 15.60 3.81
CA ASP A 220 29.39 15.62 3.74
C ASP A 220 28.89 16.96 3.18
N ARG A 221 28.75 17.03 1.85
CA ARG A 221 27.91 18.02 1.19
C ARG A 221 26.46 17.55 1.27
N ALA A 222 25.92 17.50 2.50
CA ALA A 222 24.50 17.33 2.73
C ALA A 222 23.79 18.66 2.42
N ASN A 223 23.50 18.88 1.13
CA ASN A 223 22.42 19.78 0.75
C ASN A 223 21.14 19.12 1.28
N ALA A 224 20.58 19.65 2.38
CA ALA A 224 19.30 19.19 2.91
C ALA A 224 18.28 19.26 1.76
N PRO A 225 17.74 18.12 1.29
CA PRO A 225 16.77 18.16 0.20
C PRO A 225 15.56 18.95 0.70
N GLY A 226 15.11 19.91 -0.11
CA GLY A 226 13.84 20.58 0.14
C GLY A 226 12.73 19.55 0.28
N ILE A 227 11.67 19.91 1.02
CA ILE A 227 10.53 19.04 1.38
C ILE A 227 9.90 18.34 0.16
N LEU A 228 10.09 18.90 -1.05
CA LEU A 228 9.69 18.31 -2.32
C LEU A 228 10.80 18.41 -3.39
N SER A 229 11.99 17.88 -3.08
CA SER A 229 13.10 17.80 -4.05
C SER A 229 12.77 16.83 -5.19
N LYS A 230 13.31 17.09 -6.39
CA LYS A 230 13.28 16.16 -7.53
C LYS A 230 13.82 14.77 -7.15
N SER A 231 14.77 14.70 -6.21
CA SER A 231 15.29 13.44 -5.69
C SER A 231 14.23 12.64 -4.94
N VAL A 232 13.41 13.30 -4.12
CA VAL A 232 12.33 12.65 -3.34
C VAL A 232 11.23 12.15 -4.27
N LEU A 233 10.84 12.95 -5.29
CA LEU A 233 9.91 12.45 -6.30
C LEU A 233 10.49 11.25 -7.06
N HIS A 234 11.76 11.31 -7.46
CA HIS A 234 12.42 10.20 -8.15
C HIS A 234 12.48 8.94 -7.26
N GLU A 235 12.76 9.09 -5.98
CA GLU A 235 12.80 7.99 -5.00
C GLU A 235 11.41 7.36 -4.79
N VAL A 236 10.35 8.18 -4.75
CA VAL A 236 8.97 7.67 -4.64
C VAL A 236 8.54 6.96 -5.94
N PHE A 237 8.77 7.58 -7.11
CA PHE A 237 8.35 7.00 -8.38
C PHE A 237 9.21 5.82 -8.86
N LEU A 238 10.50 5.77 -8.50
CA LEU A 238 11.38 4.62 -8.79
C LEU A 238 11.44 3.60 -7.65
N ASN A 239 10.52 3.66 -6.70
CA ASN A 239 10.31 2.51 -5.83
C ASN A 239 10.00 1.29 -6.71
N SER A 240 10.73 0.19 -6.52
CA SER A 240 10.63 -1.00 -7.37
C SER A 240 9.20 -1.52 -7.50
N GLY A 241 8.39 -1.39 -6.44
CA GLY A 241 6.97 -1.78 -6.48
C GLY A 241 6.14 -0.87 -7.39
N LEU A 242 6.22 0.45 -7.17
CA LEU A 242 5.49 1.44 -7.97
C LEU A 242 5.92 1.43 -9.43
N TYR A 243 7.22 1.29 -9.71
CA TYR A 243 7.74 1.20 -11.06
C TYR A 243 7.16 0.01 -11.82
N LEU A 244 7.12 -1.16 -11.19
CA LEU A 244 6.52 -2.37 -11.78
C LEU A 244 5.01 -2.25 -11.96
N LEU A 245 4.32 -1.63 -11.00
CA LEU A 245 2.88 -1.42 -11.07
C LEU A 245 2.50 -0.45 -12.20
N PHE A 246 3.11 0.74 -12.26
CA PHE A 246 2.89 1.69 -13.35
C PHE A 246 3.36 1.17 -14.70
N GLY A 247 4.47 0.43 -14.73
CA GLY A 247 4.93 -0.29 -15.92
C GLY A 247 3.88 -1.27 -16.42
N GLY A 248 3.31 -2.08 -15.52
CA GLY A 248 2.19 -2.98 -15.82
C GLY A 248 0.98 -2.23 -16.38
N ILE A 249 0.56 -1.13 -15.73
CA ILE A 249 -0.56 -0.28 -16.20
C ILE A 249 -0.31 0.24 -17.61
N LEU A 250 0.89 0.74 -17.89
CA LEU A 250 1.23 1.28 -19.20
C LEU A 250 1.18 0.18 -20.28
N ILE A 251 1.79 -0.98 -20.01
CA ILE A 251 1.80 -2.09 -20.96
C ILE A 251 0.37 -2.59 -21.18
N GLY A 252 -0.40 -2.81 -20.11
CA GLY A 252 -1.80 -3.23 -20.18
C GLY A 252 -2.67 -2.25 -20.98
N PHE A 253 -2.47 -0.94 -20.80
CA PHE A 253 -3.19 0.08 -21.56
C PHE A 253 -2.85 0.02 -23.05
N ILE A 254 -1.55 -0.05 -23.40
CA ILE A 254 -1.10 -0.17 -24.78
C ILE A 254 -1.65 -1.45 -25.43
N SER A 255 -1.64 -2.57 -24.70
CA SER A 255 -2.18 -3.85 -25.17
C SER A 255 -3.70 -3.84 -25.31
N GLY A 256 -4.42 -3.23 -24.36
CA GLY A 256 -5.87 -3.09 -24.41
C GLY A 256 -6.37 -2.31 -25.63
N VAL A 257 -5.66 -1.24 -26.01
CA VAL A 257 -5.97 -0.46 -27.23
C VAL A 257 -5.79 -1.28 -28.51
N GLN A 258 -4.93 -2.31 -28.52
CA GLN A 258 -4.72 -3.20 -29.68
C GLN A 258 -5.80 -4.27 -29.83
N GLY A 259 -6.68 -4.41 -28.82
CA GLY A 259 -7.87 -5.26 -28.84
C GLY A 259 -7.68 -6.67 -28.26
N ALA A 260 -8.80 -7.30 -27.90
CA ALA A 260 -8.88 -8.54 -27.12
C ALA A 260 -8.14 -9.76 -27.71
N LYS A 261 -7.81 -9.75 -29.01
CA LYS A 261 -7.04 -10.83 -29.63
C LYS A 261 -5.60 -10.89 -29.14
N VAL A 262 -5.05 -9.76 -28.69
CA VAL A 262 -3.68 -9.66 -28.16
C VAL A 262 -3.63 -9.99 -26.67
N THR A 263 -4.70 -9.70 -25.92
CA THR A 263 -4.75 -9.86 -24.45
C THR A 263 -5.28 -11.22 -24.00
N ALA A 264 -6.05 -11.94 -24.82
CA ALA A 264 -6.67 -13.23 -24.45
C ALA A 264 -5.68 -14.32 -23.97
N ALA A 265 -4.46 -14.37 -24.51
CA ALA A 265 -3.43 -15.31 -24.03
C ALA A 265 -2.86 -14.90 -22.67
N ASN A 266 -2.82 -13.60 -22.40
CA ASN A 266 -2.29 -13.01 -21.18
C ASN A 266 -3.30 -13.09 -20.03
N ASP A 267 -4.60 -13.11 -20.30
CA ASP A 267 -5.65 -13.29 -19.28
C ASP A 267 -5.50 -14.59 -18.50
N VAL A 268 -5.10 -15.69 -19.18
CA VAL A 268 -4.84 -16.96 -18.51
C VAL A 268 -3.67 -16.82 -17.53
N PHE A 269 -2.62 -16.09 -17.92
CA PHE A 269 -1.42 -15.95 -17.11
C PHE A 269 -1.57 -14.91 -15.99
N PHE A 270 -2.14 -13.74 -16.24
CA PHE A 270 -2.19 -12.63 -15.28
C PHE A 270 -3.51 -12.54 -14.51
N VAL A 271 -4.62 -13.07 -15.03
CA VAL A 271 -5.93 -12.99 -14.35
C VAL A 271 -6.32 -14.32 -13.73
N GLN A 272 -6.19 -15.44 -14.45
CA GLN A 272 -6.65 -16.74 -13.93
C GLN A 272 -5.70 -17.33 -12.88
N LEU A 273 -4.38 -17.19 -13.06
CA LEU A 273 -3.39 -17.70 -12.11
C LEU A 273 -3.26 -16.81 -10.86
N PHE A 274 -3.75 -15.58 -10.93
CA PHE A 274 -3.59 -14.57 -9.90
C PHE A 274 -4.12 -14.97 -8.51
N PRO A 275 -5.34 -15.50 -8.33
CA PRO A 275 -5.82 -15.95 -7.03
C PRO A 275 -4.95 -17.06 -6.40
N ALA A 276 -4.37 -17.94 -7.22
CA ALA A 276 -3.51 -19.02 -6.73
C ALA A 276 -2.15 -18.46 -6.25
N ILE A 277 -1.56 -17.54 -7.00
CA ILE A 277 -0.30 -16.88 -6.61
C ILE A 277 -0.50 -16.02 -5.36
N LEU A 278 -1.64 -15.34 -5.26
CA LEU A 278 -2.03 -14.61 -4.06
C LEU A 278 -2.13 -15.50 -2.83
N CYS A 279 -2.66 -16.73 -2.95
CA CYS A 279 -2.69 -17.68 -1.84
C CYS A 279 -1.27 -17.96 -1.30
N LEU A 280 -0.29 -18.17 -2.19
CA LEU A 280 1.11 -18.39 -1.80
C LEU A 280 1.71 -17.16 -1.11
N PHE A 281 1.42 -15.97 -1.63
CA PHE A 281 1.85 -14.71 -1.02
C PHE A 281 1.25 -14.52 0.38
N LEU A 282 -0.01 -14.90 0.59
CA LEU A 282 -0.67 -14.79 1.89
C LEU A 282 -0.06 -15.70 2.96
N ILE A 283 0.55 -16.83 2.60
CA ILE A 283 1.30 -17.68 3.55
C ILE A 283 2.46 -16.88 4.15
N GLU A 284 3.27 -16.21 3.31
CA GLU A 284 4.42 -15.42 3.77
C GLU A 284 4.00 -14.20 4.60
N MET A 285 2.94 -13.52 4.18
CA MET A 285 2.37 -12.41 4.95
C MET A 285 1.83 -12.88 6.32
N GLY A 286 1.22 -14.07 6.40
CA GLY A 286 0.78 -14.69 7.64
C GLY A 286 1.94 -15.00 8.59
N MET A 287 3.02 -15.59 8.06
CA MET A 287 4.23 -15.88 8.84
C MET A 287 4.89 -14.60 9.38
N THR A 288 5.02 -13.59 8.52
CA THR A 288 5.58 -12.29 8.90
C THR A 288 4.74 -11.61 9.97
N ALA A 289 3.41 -11.63 9.84
CA ALA A 289 2.50 -11.08 10.83
C ALA A 289 2.65 -11.75 12.21
N CYS A 290 2.76 -13.08 12.26
CA CYS A 290 2.97 -13.80 13.52
C CYS A 290 4.32 -13.45 14.16
N LYS A 291 5.41 -13.37 13.38
CA LYS A 291 6.74 -13.01 13.87
C LYS A 291 6.78 -11.59 14.44
N ARG A 292 6.13 -10.64 13.75
CA ARG A 292 6.06 -9.21 14.15
C ARG A 292 5.06 -8.92 15.27
N LEU A 293 4.18 -9.85 15.60
CA LEU A 293 3.23 -9.68 16.71
C LEU A 293 3.94 -9.52 18.07
N GLN A 294 5.16 -10.07 18.21
CA GLN A 294 5.96 -9.92 19.43
C GLN A 294 6.46 -8.47 19.60
N ASP A 295 6.81 -7.79 18.50
CA ASP A 295 7.26 -6.39 18.49
C ASP A 295 6.13 -5.45 18.95
N LEU A 296 4.86 -5.84 18.81
CA LEU A 296 3.73 -5.06 19.27
C LEU A 296 3.71 -4.85 20.80
N ARG A 297 4.29 -5.80 21.57
CA ARG A 297 4.36 -5.71 23.03
C ARG A 297 5.32 -4.61 23.49
N THR A 298 6.34 -4.27 22.72
CA THR A 298 7.35 -3.27 23.09
C THR A 298 6.88 -1.84 22.76
N ALA A 299 6.01 -1.66 21.76
CA ALA A 299 5.48 -0.36 21.35
C ALA A 299 4.51 0.29 22.37
N GLY A 300 3.94 -0.51 23.28
CA GLY A 300 3.07 -0.06 24.37
C GLY A 300 1.58 0.04 24.01
N TRP A 301 0.72 0.06 25.03
CA TRP A 301 -0.74 -0.08 24.87
C TRP A 301 -1.40 1.00 24.01
N LYS A 302 -0.89 2.23 24.03
CA LYS A 302 -1.42 3.34 23.22
C LYS A 302 -1.26 3.08 21.72
N PHE A 303 -0.14 2.45 21.32
CA PHE A 303 0.10 2.07 19.93
C PHE A 303 -0.85 0.95 19.48
N ILE A 304 -1.10 -0.02 20.36
CA ILE A 304 -2.08 -1.09 20.11
C ILE A 304 -3.49 -0.50 19.93
N LEU A 305 -3.88 0.41 20.81
CA LEU A 305 -5.18 1.10 20.72
C LEU A 305 -5.30 1.87 19.40
N PHE A 306 -4.25 2.60 19.02
CA PHE A 306 -4.19 3.28 17.74
C PHE A 306 -4.35 2.28 16.58
N GLY A 307 -3.59 1.19 16.55
CA GLY A 307 -3.65 0.20 15.48
C GLY A 307 -5.00 -0.50 15.35
N PHE A 308 -5.76 -0.63 16.44
CA PHE A 308 -7.09 -1.20 16.42
C PHE A 308 -8.17 -0.22 15.91
N TRP A 309 -8.13 1.04 16.37
CA TRP A 309 -9.17 2.02 16.06
C TRP A 309 -8.92 2.79 14.76
N ALA A 310 -7.66 3.09 14.44
CA ALA A 310 -7.30 3.93 13.30
C ALA A 310 -7.85 3.41 11.97
N PRO A 311 -7.74 2.10 11.62
CA PRO A 311 -8.29 1.59 10.35
C PRO A 311 -9.79 1.86 10.20
N ASN A 312 -10.58 1.67 11.27
CA ASN A 312 -12.03 1.86 11.25
C ASN A 312 -12.41 3.34 11.07
N VAL A 313 -11.70 4.23 11.78
CA VAL A 313 -11.92 5.67 11.68
C VAL A 313 -11.54 6.19 10.29
N PHE A 314 -10.36 5.81 9.80
CA PHE A 314 -9.86 6.23 8.48
C PHE A 314 -10.71 5.68 7.34
N ALA A 315 -11.18 4.43 7.42
CA ALA A 315 -12.12 3.87 6.46
C ALA A 315 -13.42 4.69 6.38
N THR A 316 -13.95 5.13 7.53
CA THR A 316 -15.16 5.97 7.59
C THR A 316 -14.93 7.33 6.92
N PHE A 317 -13.77 7.96 7.16
CA PHE A 317 -13.40 9.21 6.50
C PHE A 317 -13.27 9.05 4.98
N GLY A 318 -12.64 7.96 4.52
CA GLY A 318 -12.56 7.63 3.09
C GLY A 318 -13.93 7.48 2.43
N MET A 319 -14.84 6.74 3.09
CA MET A 319 -16.22 6.57 2.61
C MET A 319 -16.98 7.90 2.53
N LEU A 320 -16.84 8.77 3.53
CA LEU A 320 -17.45 10.09 3.52
C LEU A 320 -16.88 10.99 2.42
N GLY A 321 -15.57 10.93 2.19
CA GLY A 321 -14.90 11.69 1.11
C GLY A 321 -15.36 11.26 -0.29
N ALA A 322 -15.61 9.97 -0.49
CA ALA A 322 -16.10 9.43 -1.78
C ALA A 322 -17.60 9.69 -2.02
N CYS A 323 -18.38 9.94 -0.96
CA CYS A 323 -19.83 10.07 -0.98
C CYS A 323 -20.38 11.13 -1.97
N PRO A 324 -19.80 12.35 -2.08
CA PRO A 324 -20.30 13.38 -3.01
C PRO A 324 -20.24 12.95 -4.48
N ILE A 325 -19.19 12.22 -4.89
CA ILE A 325 -19.05 11.73 -6.27
C ILE A 325 -20.07 10.62 -6.55
N LEU A 326 -20.35 9.76 -5.57
CA LEU A 326 -21.33 8.68 -5.71
C LEU A 326 -22.78 9.21 -5.79
N ILE A 327 -23.10 10.29 -5.06
CA ILE A 327 -24.45 10.85 -4.97
C ILE A 327 -24.75 11.84 -6.10
N ALA A 328 -23.75 12.55 -6.64
CA ALA A 328 -23.95 13.57 -7.68
C ALA A 328 -24.71 13.08 -8.94
N PRO A 329 -24.45 11.89 -9.50
CA PRO A 329 -25.20 11.37 -10.65
C PRO A 329 -26.66 11.05 -10.30
N LEU A 330 -26.91 10.58 -9.08
CA LEU A 330 -28.25 10.29 -8.57
C LEU A 330 -29.05 11.59 -8.41
N LEU A 331 -28.47 12.61 -7.79
CA LEU A 331 -29.09 13.93 -7.66
C LEU A 331 -29.36 14.58 -9.02
N GLN A 332 -28.45 14.47 -9.98
CA GLN A 332 -28.67 14.95 -11.35
C GLN A 332 -29.75 14.18 -12.11
N ARG A 333 -29.96 12.90 -11.80
CA ARG A 333 -31.08 12.12 -12.35
C ARG A 333 -32.41 12.54 -11.72
N ILE A 334 -32.43 12.73 -10.40
CA ILE A 334 -33.62 13.21 -9.67
C ILE A 334 -33.99 14.62 -10.14
N SER A 335 -33.03 15.53 -10.32
CA SER A 335 -33.31 16.89 -10.79
C SER A 335 -33.81 16.92 -12.23
N ARG A 336 -33.21 16.14 -13.14
CA ARG A 336 -33.70 15.98 -14.52
C ARG A 336 -35.08 15.35 -14.58
N TRP A 337 -35.36 14.35 -13.75
CA TRP A 337 -36.67 13.75 -13.64
C TRP A 337 -37.70 14.76 -13.11
N ALA A 338 -37.37 15.53 -12.07
CA ALA A 338 -38.23 16.57 -11.52
C ALA A 338 -38.55 17.67 -12.54
N ILE A 339 -37.57 18.12 -13.33
CA ILE A 339 -37.77 19.09 -14.42
C ILE A 339 -38.60 18.48 -15.57
N SER A 340 -38.41 17.19 -15.89
CA SER A 340 -39.22 16.50 -16.89
C SER A 340 -40.67 16.31 -16.44
N CYS A 341 -40.90 16.06 -15.15
CA CYS A 341 -42.24 15.99 -14.58
C CYS A 341 -42.95 17.36 -14.53
N SER A 342 -42.22 18.46 -14.31
CA SER A 342 -42.82 19.81 -14.30
C SER A 342 -43.14 20.37 -15.70
N THR A 343 -42.57 19.79 -16.76
CA THR A 343 -42.72 20.25 -18.14
C THR A 343 -43.65 19.39 -19.01
N ARG A 344 -44.25 18.31 -18.47
CA ARG A 344 -45.29 17.56 -19.19
C ARG A 344 -46.60 18.37 -19.19
N PRO A 345 -47.13 18.79 -20.36
CA PRO A 345 -48.46 19.39 -20.42
C PRO A 345 -49.50 18.34 -20.01
N MET A 346 -50.38 18.69 -19.07
CA MET A 346 -51.53 17.84 -18.75
C MET A 346 -52.40 17.68 -20.00
N PRO A 347 -52.76 16.44 -20.40
CA PRO A 347 -53.76 16.25 -21.44
C PRO A 347 -55.12 16.61 -20.83
N TRP A 348 -55.52 17.87 -20.98
CA TRP A 348 -56.93 18.25 -20.83
C TRP A 348 -57.70 17.57 -21.98
N ARG A 349 -58.28 16.39 -21.71
CA ARG A 349 -59.41 15.89 -22.49
C ARG A 349 -60.65 16.64 -22.02
N PRO A 350 -61.35 17.40 -22.87
CA PRO A 350 -62.71 17.80 -22.56
C PRO A 350 -63.54 16.51 -22.46
N LEU A 351 -64.26 16.33 -21.35
CA LEU A 351 -65.36 15.39 -21.28
C LEU A 351 -66.43 15.82 -22.28
N ASP A 352 -67.01 14.83 -22.94
CA ASP A 352 -67.84 14.90 -24.14
C ASP A 352 -69.00 15.92 -24.09
N ALA A 353 -69.38 16.41 -25.27
CA ALA A 353 -70.72 16.92 -25.57
C ALA A 353 -71.18 16.37 -26.92
#